data_AF-A0A9D5SD62-F1
#
_entry.id   AF-A0A9D5SD62-F1
#
_cell.length_a   1.000
_cell.length_b   1.000
_cell.length_c   1.000
_cell.angle_alpha   90.00
_cell.angle_beta   90.00
_cell.angle_gamma   90.00
#
_symmetry.space_group_name_H-M   'P 1'
#
loop_
_entity.id
_entity.type
_entity.pdbx_description
1 polymer ?
#
loop_
_entity_poly.entity_id
_entity_poly.type
_entity_poly.pdbx_seq_one_letter_code
_entity_poly.pdbx_strand_id
1 'polypeptide(L)'
;MKIYVAGIGPGSPEDITPAVLAAVKESNVIVGYKYYFQFITPYLNPGTECVDTGMKKECDRAEQAFRLAEEGKTVCVISSGDAGIYGMAPLIYEMKMQRHSDIEIISLPGISAFQKAAALLGAPMGHDFCVISLSDLMTPWSLIEKRIKAAAIGDFITAVYNPKSNGRYWQLHRLKEIFIQERKPDTVVGYVRQAGRMDEEVKITTLEEFDPEDVDMFTVVIIGNSQSYRWNDKFITPRGYYNEQVDEGKNIGQSIMIKSFQTIRAELKNPNVELWRLWPMLHAIHTTADFEMEKLLWLDDMATEKLFDKVKNGRIKVIITDVSMVAAGIRKGALERLGIEVYSYINDFRGAEMAKTLNITRAQAGIRLALEDYPEGKGVLFAFGNAPTAMLELCDLIRKGKCMPEGIVGAPVGFVHVEESKHAVKSFRNIPKILIDGRKGGSNLAATLVNSILTYDDAEPLKPGRDL
;
A
#
# COMPACT_ATOMS: atom_id res chain seq x y z
N MET A 1 45.48 -9.93 25.75
CA MET A 1 44.34 -10.06 26.69
C MET A 1 43.07 -9.81 25.92
N LYS A 2 42.00 -10.54 26.24
CA LYS A 2 40.79 -10.54 25.42
C LYS A 2 39.51 -10.55 26.25
N ILE A 3 38.51 -9.82 25.77
CA ILE A 3 37.13 -9.85 26.23
C ILE A 3 36.28 -10.45 25.10
N TYR A 4 35.69 -11.60 25.36
CA TYR A 4 34.58 -12.09 24.56
C TYR A 4 33.30 -11.36 24.97
N VAL A 5 32.51 -10.92 24.00
CA VAL A 5 31.13 -10.48 24.26
C VAL A 5 30.19 -11.42 23.53
N ALA A 6 29.49 -12.26 24.27
CA ALA A 6 28.83 -13.44 23.74
C ALA A 6 27.31 -13.42 23.94
N GLY A 7 26.57 -13.64 22.85
CA GLY A 7 25.14 -13.93 22.88
C GLY A 7 24.89 -15.40 23.18
N ILE A 8 24.31 -15.73 24.34
CA ILE A 8 24.07 -17.12 24.76
C ILE A 8 22.74 -17.69 24.24
N GLY A 9 22.10 -17.03 23.28
CA GLY A 9 20.80 -17.47 22.78
C GLY A 9 19.64 -17.17 23.75
N PRO A 10 18.40 -17.52 23.39
CA PRO A 10 17.21 -17.16 24.13
C PRO A 10 17.07 -17.97 25.43
N GLY A 11 17.63 -19.18 25.51
CA GLY A 11 17.68 -19.96 26.75
C GLY A 11 17.83 -21.48 26.61
N SER A 12 17.62 -22.04 25.41
CA SER A 12 17.86 -23.46 25.18
C SER A 12 19.36 -23.73 24.99
N PRO A 13 19.91 -24.82 25.57
CA PRO A 13 21.27 -25.26 25.30
C PRO A 13 21.59 -25.46 23.81
N GLU A 14 20.60 -25.88 23.02
CA GLU A 14 20.74 -26.11 21.57
C GLU A 14 20.86 -24.81 20.77
N ASP A 15 20.40 -23.69 21.34
CA ASP A 15 20.46 -22.38 20.70
C ASP A 15 21.80 -21.67 20.95
N ILE A 16 22.69 -22.24 21.77
CA ILE A 16 24.03 -21.71 22.03
C ILE A 16 24.97 -22.13 20.91
N THR A 17 25.59 -21.15 20.24
CA THR A 17 26.49 -21.45 19.13
C THR A 17 27.78 -22.14 19.62
N PRO A 18 28.39 -23.02 18.80
CA PRO A 18 29.66 -23.66 19.15
C PRO A 18 30.78 -22.67 19.48
N ALA A 19 30.82 -21.52 18.80
CA ALA A 19 31.79 -20.47 19.05
C ALA A 19 31.64 -19.85 20.46
N VAL A 20 30.39 -19.61 20.90
CA VAL A 20 30.11 -19.11 22.25
C VAL A 20 30.48 -20.15 23.30
N LEU A 21 30.17 -21.43 23.07
CA LEU A 21 30.58 -22.51 23.99
C LEU A 21 32.10 -22.62 24.12
N ALA A 22 32.85 -22.46 23.02
CA ALA A 22 34.30 -22.46 23.05
C ALA A 22 34.86 -21.28 23.86
N ALA A 23 34.31 -20.08 23.67
CA ALA A 23 34.72 -18.89 24.42
C ALA A 23 34.40 -19.00 25.92
N VAL A 24 33.22 -19.53 26.27
CA VAL A 24 32.85 -19.79 27.67
C VAL A 24 33.82 -20.79 28.31
N LYS A 25 34.18 -21.87 27.62
CA LYS A 25 35.15 -22.86 28.11
C LYS A 25 36.55 -22.28 28.30
N GLU A 26 37.02 -21.44 27.37
CA GLU A 26 38.37 -20.87 27.45
C GLU A 26 38.49 -19.77 28.51
N SER A 27 37.38 -19.15 28.91
CA SER A 27 37.41 -17.98 29.79
C SER A 27 37.74 -18.30 31.24
N ASN A 28 38.61 -17.47 31.82
CA ASN A 28 38.94 -17.53 33.25
C ASN A 28 37.81 -16.96 34.11
N VAL A 29 37.08 -15.95 33.58
CA VAL A 29 35.97 -15.29 34.27
C VAL A 29 34.79 -15.08 33.33
N ILE A 30 33.59 -15.35 33.82
CA ILE A 30 32.34 -14.98 33.17
C ILE A 30 31.73 -13.79 33.90
N VAL A 31 31.39 -12.74 33.17
CA VAL A 31 30.71 -11.56 33.69
C VAL A 31 29.31 -11.50 33.08
N GLY A 32 28.28 -11.38 33.90
CA GLY A 32 26.91 -11.41 33.41
C GLY A 32 25.87 -11.16 34.48
N TYR A 33 24.60 -11.23 34.08
CA TYR A 33 23.50 -11.22 35.05
C TYR A 33 23.36 -12.59 35.68
N LYS A 34 23.20 -12.67 37.02
CA LYS A 34 23.08 -13.94 37.77
C LYS A 34 22.14 -14.97 37.14
N TYR A 35 20.99 -14.53 36.62
CA TYR A 35 20.02 -15.42 36.01
C TYR A 35 20.57 -16.13 34.76
N TYR A 36 21.51 -15.54 34.02
CA TYR A 36 22.05 -16.13 32.80
C TYR A 36 23.08 -17.22 33.05
N PHE A 37 23.71 -17.24 34.23
CA PHE A 37 24.74 -18.23 34.55
C PHE A 37 24.21 -19.66 34.48
N GLN A 38 22.95 -19.88 34.86
CA GLN A 38 22.34 -21.22 34.82
C GLN A 38 22.39 -21.88 33.43
N PHE A 39 22.40 -21.09 32.35
CA PHE A 39 22.43 -21.61 30.97
C PHE A 39 23.84 -22.01 30.52
N ILE A 40 24.89 -21.50 31.17
CA ILE A 40 26.29 -21.71 30.78
C ILE A 40 27.10 -22.52 31.80
N THR A 41 26.62 -22.65 33.04
CA THR A 41 27.27 -23.43 34.12
C THR A 41 27.72 -24.83 33.69
N PRO A 42 26.93 -25.62 32.94
CA PRO A 42 27.35 -26.96 32.52
C PRO A 42 28.60 -27.01 31.62
N TYR A 43 29.00 -25.87 31.05
CA TYR A 43 30.11 -25.76 30.10
C TYR A 43 31.34 -25.06 30.67
N LEU A 44 31.29 -24.61 31.92
CA LEU A 44 32.41 -23.94 32.56
C LEU A 44 33.52 -24.91 32.91
N ASN A 45 34.76 -24.46 32.77
CA ASN A 45 35.90 -25.19 33.31
C ASN A 45 35.88 -25.13 34.85
N PRO A 46 36.37 -26.19 35.53
CA PRO A 46 36.55 -26.15 36.98
C PRO A 46 37.39 -24.93 37.40
N GLY A 47 36.86 -24.14 38.33
CA GLY A 47 37.54 -22.93 38.83
C GLY A 47 37.27 -21.64 38.04
N THR A 48 36.46 -21.67 36.98
CA THR A 48 36.00 -20.44 36.31
C THR A 48 35.16 -19.59 37.26
N GLU A 49 35.56 -18.34 37.46
CA GLU A 49 34.87 -17.38 38.32
C GLU A 49 33.64 -16.80 37.60
N CYS A 50 32.49 -16.71 38.29
CA CYS A 50 31.30 -16.02 37.76
C CYS A 50 31.03 -14.76 38.57
N VAL A 51 31.09 -13.61 37.91
CA VAL A 51 30.94 -12.30 38.54
C VAL A 51 29.60 -11.68 38.18
N ASP A 52 28.72 -11.55 39.18
CA ASP A 52 27.44 -10.87 39.11
C ASP A 52 27.58 -9.41 39.57
N THR A 53 26.87 -8.50 38.89
CA THR A 53 26.74 -7.11 39.34
C THR A 53 25.28 -6.68 39.56
N GLY A 54 24.30 -7.56 39.33
CA GLY A 54 22.87 -7.27 39.49
C GLY A 54 22.20 -6.58 38.27
N MET A 55 20.88 -6.35 38.35
CA MET A 55 20.10 -5.68 37.29
C MET A 55 20.34 -4.15 37.27
N LYS A 56 20.25 -3.54 36.07
CA LYS A 56 20.42 -2.09 35.81
C LYS A 56 21.82 -1.52 36.09
N LYS A 57 22.83 -2.39 36.17
CA LYS A 57 24.24 -2.05 36.39
C LYS A 57 25.10 -2.48 35.21
N GLU A 58 24.65 -2.13 34.01
CA GLU A 58 25.34 -2.45 32.76
C GLU A 58 26.72 -1.80 32.69
N CYS A 59 26.84 -0.54 33.10
CA CYS A 59 28.13 0.15 33.19
C CYS A 59 29.09 -0.57 34.15
N ASP A 60 28.64 -0.92 35.36
CA ASP A 60 29.45 -1.64 36.34
C ASP A 60 29.92 -3.01 35.79
N ARG A 61 29.09 -3.71 34.99
CA ARG A 61 29.50 -4.98 34.34
C ARG A 61 30.64 -4.76 33.36
N ALA A 62 30.50 -3.76 32.50
CA ALA A 62 31.54 -3.44 31.54
C ALA A 62 32.83 -3.05 32.28
N GLU A 63 32.73 -2.22 33.33
CA GLU A 63 33.90 -1.76 34.09
C GLU A 63 34.65 -2.90 34.75
N GLN A 64 33.90 -3.83 35.35
CA GLN A 64 34.42 -5.04 35.96
C GLN A 64 35.10 -5.96 34.93
N ALA A 65 34.51 -6.11 33.74
CA ALA A 65 35.09 -6.92 32.67
C ALA A 65 36.45 -6.38 32.21
N PHE A 66 36.57 -5.05 32.03
CA PHE A 66 37.85 -4.42 31.71
C PHE A 66 38.87 -4.56 32.83
N ARG A 67 38.49 -4.34 34.09
CA ARG A 67 39.41 -4.48 35.23
C ARG A 67 40.01 -5.89 35.28
N LEU A 68 39.18 -6.92 35.16
CA LEU A 68 39.62 -8.32 35.17
C LEU A 68 40.49 -8.67 33.96
N ALA A 69 40.19 -8.11 32.78
CA ALA A 69 41.00 -8.32 31.60
C ALA A 69 42.36 -7.59 31.67
N GLU A 70 42.42 -6.44 32.34
CA GLU A 70 43.65 -5.68 32.64
C GLU A 70 44.53 -6.42 33.65
N GLU A 71 43.93 -7.17 34.58
CA GLU A 71 44.62 -8.14 35.46
C GLU A 71 45.15 -9.38 34.71
N GLY A 72 44.92 -9.46 33.39
CA GLY A 72 45.42 -10.52 32.51
C GLY A 72 44.52 -11.75 32.39
N LYS A 73 43.27 -11.67 32.87
CA LYS A 73 42.29 -12.75 32.72
C LYS A 73 41.64 -12.70 31.32
N THR A 74 41.32 -13.86 30.77
CA THR A 74 40.38 -13.98 29.64
C THR A 74 38.97 -13.88 30.19
N VAL A 75 38.21 -12.88 29.74
CA VAL A 75 36.87 -12.56 30.24
C VAL A 75 35.82 -12.82 29.17
N CYS A 76 34.71 -13.45 29.54
CA CYS A 76 33.53 -13.55 28.68
C CYS A 76 32.34 -12.83 29.30
N VAL A 77 31.90 -11.76 28.63
CA VAL A 77 30.72 -10.98 28.99
C VAL A 77 29.52 -11.58 28.26
N ILE A 78 28.59 -12.15 29.01
CA ILE A 78 27.42 -12.84 28.43
C ILE A 78 26.18 -11.95 28.37
N SER A 79 25.40 -12.08 27.30
CA SER A 79 24.08 -11.47 27.12
C SER A 79 23.08 -12.52 26.64
N SER A 80 21.83 -12.46 27.11
CA SER A 80 20.77 -13.31 26.56
C SER A 80 20.46 -12.91 25.11
N GLY A 81 20.15 -13.89 24.27
CA GLY A 81 19.92 -13.67 22.85
C GLY A 81 21.22 -13.38 22.12
N ASP A 82 21.26 -12.27 21.40
CA ASP A 82 22.45 -11.73 20.76
C ASP A 82 23.02 -10.56 21.56
N ALA A 83 24.35 -10.48 21.72
CA ALA A 83 24.97 -9.43 22.52
C ALA A 83 24.93 -8.03 21.87
N GLY A 84 24.70 -7.94 20.56
CA GLY A 84 24.54 -6.69 19.82
C GLY A 84 23.11 -6.17 19.79
N ILE A 85 22.11 -6.98 20.15
CA ILE A 85 20.69 -6.59 20.14
C ILE A 85 20.23 -6.29 21.56
N TYR A 86 20.24 -5.01 21.94
CA TYR A 86 19.91 -4.55 23.30
C TYR A 86 20.71 -5.27 24.40
N GLY A 87 21.93 -5.71 24.07
CA GLY A 87 22.85 -6.44 24.95
C GLY A 87 24.11 -5.63 25.30
N MET A 88 25.15 -6.31 25.79
CA MET A 88 26.36 -5.69 26.33
C MET A 88 27.37 -5.21 25.28
N ALA A 89 27.29 -5.66 24.01
CA ALA A 89 28.34 -5.37 23.03
C ALA A 89 28.57 -3.88 22.77
N PRO A 90 27.53 -3.04 22.51
CA PRO A 90 27.72 -1.61 22.33
C PRO A 90 28.45 -0.97 23.51
N LEU A 91 28.02 -1.29 24.74
CA LEU A 91 28.60 -0.72 25.95
C LEU A 91 30.06 -1.13 26.18
N ILE A 92 30.42 -2.38 25.86
CA ILE A 92 31.82 -2.84 25.95
C ILE A 92 32.72 -2.08 24.96
N TYR A 93 32.24 -1.82 23.74
CA TYR A 93 32.98 -1.01 22.75
C TYR A 93 33.09 0.46 23.18
N GLU A 94 31.99 1.05 23.65
CA GLU A 94 31.98 2.42 24.18
C GLU A 94 32.97 2.58 25.33
N MET A 95 32.99 1.61 26.25
CA MET A 95 33.91 1.63 27.38
C MET A 95 35.37 1.41 26.97
N LYS A 96 35.67 0.54 26.00
CA LYS A 96 37.02 0.41 25.43
C LYS A 96 37.52 1.76 24.94
N MET A 97 36.68 2.46 24.16
CA MET A 97 37.00 3.76 23.62
C MET A 97 37.27 4.78 24.73
N GLN A 98 36.38 4.87 25.72
CA GLN A 98 36.53 5.81 26.85
C GLN A 98 37.77 5.54 27.70
N ARG A 99 38.16 4.26 27.88
CA ARG A 99 39.33 3.87 28.68
C ARG A 99 40.64 3.91 27.89
N HIS A 100 40.60 4.11 26.58
CA HIS A 100 41.76 3.93 25.69
C HIS A 100 42.44 2.57 25.89
N SER A 101 41.64 1.51 26.06
CA SER A 101 42.15 0.17 26.39
C SER A 101 42.62 -0.60 25.15
N ASP A 102 43.79 -1.23 25.24
CA ASP A 102 44.32 -2.10 24.19
C ASP A 102 43.75 -3.53 24.21
N ILE A 103 42.87 -3.86 25.17
CA ILE A 103 42.25 -5.19 25.29
C ILE A 103 41.51 -5.57 24.02
N GLU A 104 41.78 -6.73 23.46
CA GLU A 104 41.08 -7.26 22.29
C GLU A 104 39.61 -7.54 22.63
N ILE A 105 38.67 -7.10 21.77
CA ILE A 105 37.25 -7.43 21.91
C ILE A 105 36.85 -8.36 20.77
N ILE A 106 36.25 -9.49 21.12
CA ILE A 106 35.70 -10.46 20.17
C ILE A 106 34.20 -10.57 20.43
N SER A 107 33.39 -10.04 19.50
CA SER A 107 31.93 -10.15 19.56
C SER A 107 31.48 -11.47 18.93
N LEU A 108 30.75 -12.29 19.69
CA LEU A 108 30.25 -13.59 19.25
C LEU A 108 28.72 -13.57 19.18
N PRO A 109 28.13 -13.88 18.01
CA PRO A 109 26.70 -13.77 17.80
C PRO A 109 25.93 -14.88 18.51
N GLY A 110 24.66 -14.60 18.82
CA GLY A 110 23.71 -15.54 19.39
C GLY A 110 22.35 -15.48 18.69
N ILE A 111 21.53 -16.52 18.88
CA ILE A 111 20.15 -16.52 18.38
C ILE A 111 19.34 -15.52 19.22
N SER A 112 18.82 -14.47 18.61
CA SER A 112 18.04 -13.46 19.32
C SER A 112 16.61 -13.94 19.61
N ALA A 113 16.00 -13.42 20.67
CA ALA A 113 14.68 -13.86 21.15
C ALA A 113 13.58 -13.76 20.06
N PHE A 114 13.59 -12.73 19.21
CA PHE A 114 12.62 -12.64 18.10
C PHE A 114 12.79 -13.73 17.05
N GLN A 115 14.02 -14.20 16.81
CA GLN A 115 14.27 -15.27 15.82
C GLN A 115 13.69 -16.58 16.34
N LYS A 116 13.90 -16.87 17.63
CA LYS A 116 13.31 -18.05 18.28
C LYS A 116 11.78 -17.96 18.33
N ALA A 117 11.24 -16.82 18.76
CA ALA A 117 9.80 -16.58 18.77
C ALA A 117 9.20 -16.73 17.36
N ALA A 118 9.85 -16.19 16.33
CA ALA A 118 9.41 -16.33 14.95
C ALA A 118 9.36 -17.79 14.49
N ALA A 119 10.40 -18.59 14.79
CA ALA A 119 10.44 -20.00 14.45
C ALA A 119 9.33 -20.82 15.14
N LEU A 120 8.98 -20.46 16.38
CA LEU A 120 7.89 -21.09 17.13
C LEU A 120 6.51 -20.72 16.56
N LEU A 121 6.34 -19.46 16.17
CA LEU A 121 5.10 -18.93 15.58
C LEU A 121 4.88 -19.40 14.13
N GLY A 122 5.94 -19.68 13.37
CA GLY A 122 5.88 -20.09 11.97
C GLY A 122 6.94 -19.37 11.13
N ALA A 123 6.49 -18.44 10.28
CA ALA A 123 7.36 -17.63 9.42
C ALA A 123 6.91 -16.15 9.38
N PRO A 124 6.79 -15.47 10.54
CA PRO A 124 6.33 -14.08 10.57
C PRO A 124 7.34 -13.09 9.97
N MET A 125 8.64 -13.42 9.99
CA MET A 125 9.74 -12.55 9.54
C MET A 125 10.04 -12.72 8.03
N GLY A 126 9.04 -13.10 7.23
CA GLY A 126 9.19 -13.44 5.82
C GLY A 126 9.46 -12.24 4.88
N HIS A 127 9.34 -11.01 5.40
CA HIS A 127 9.51 -9.76 4.68
C HIS A 127 10.28 -8.74 5.55
N ASP A 128 10.42 -7.51 5.05
CA ASP A 128 11.00 -6.37 5.78
C ASP A 128 10.43 -6.23 7.19
N PHE A 129 11.34 -6.13 8.16
CA PHE A 129 11.00 -6.06 9.56
C PHE A 129 11.88 -5.06 10.32
N CYS A 130 11.41 -4.67 11.51
CA CYS A 130 12.18 -3.90 12.46
C CYS A 130 12.06 -4.49 13.87
N VAL A 131 12.99 -4.09 14.73
CA VAL A 131 13.01 -4.50 16.15
C VAL A 131 13.02 -3.25 17.01
N ILE A 132 12.00 -3.09 17.87
CA ILE A 132 11.83 -1.89 18.71
C ILE A 132 11.80 -2.29 20.18
N SER A 133 12.63 -1.63 21.00
CA SER A 133 12.52 -1.72 22.46
C SER A 133 11.55 -0.68 22.99
N LEU A 134 10.67 -1.08 23.93
CA LEU A 134 9.79 -0.15 24.66
C LEU A 134 10.43 0.39 25.94
N SER A 135 11.72 0.12 26.17
CA SER A 135 12.44 0.67 27.31
C SER A 135 12.80 2.15 27.10
N ASP A 136 12.12 3.03 27.82
CA ASP A 136 12.33 4.48 27.82
C ASP A 136 13.38 4.97 28.84
N LEU A 137 14.08 4.04 29.51
CA LEU A 137 15.07 4.38 30.56
C LEU A 137 16.18 5.32 30.06
N MET A 138 16.72 5.04 28.88
CA MET A 138 17.81 5.84 28.26
C MET A 138 17.39 6.45 26.91
N THR A 139 16.15 6.20 26.46
CA THR A 139 15.63 6.70 25.18
C THR A 139 14.32 7.45 25.45
N PRO A 140 14.24 8.75 25.15
CA PRO A 140 13.00 9.50 25.35
C PRO A 140 11.82 8.85 24.62
N TRP A 141 10.67 8.76 25.30
CA TRP A 141 9.47 8.15 24.74
C TRP A 141 9.07 8.75 23.38
N SER A 142 9.22 10.07 23.20
CA SER A 142 8.91 10.75 21.93
C SER A 142 9.66 10.17 20.72
N LEU A 143 10.89 9.69 20.92
CA LEU A 143 11.68 9.03 19.88
C LEU A 143 11.21 7.58 19.65
N ILE A 144 10.86 6.87 20.71
CA ILE A 144 10.29 5.52 20.62
C ILE A 144 8.95 5.57 19.86
N GLU A 145 8.06 6.49 20.22
CA GLU A 145 6.78 6.70 19.56
C GLU A 145 6.96 7.07 18.08
N LYS A 146 7.96 7.89 17.74
CA LYS A 146 8.31 8.18 16.34
C LYS A 146 8.69 6.91 15.58
N ARG A 147 9.48 6.00 16.18
CA ARG A 147 9.86 4.72 15.57
C ARG A 147 8.66 3.80 15.40
N ILE A 148 7.78 3.73 16.40
CA ILE A 148 6.54 2.95 16.34
C ILE A 148 5.66 3.44 15.18
N LYS A 149 5.43 4.76 15.08
CA LYS A 149 4.68 5.37 13.97
C LYS A 149 5.31 5.07 12.62
N ALA A 150 6.64 5.19 12.51
CA ALA A 150 7.34 4.88 11.25
C ALA A 150 7.22 3.40 10.86
N ALA A 151 7.30 2.48 11.83
CA ALA A 151 7.11 1.05 11.57
C ALA A 151 5.68 0.72 11.13
N ALA A 152 4.69 1.36 11.78
CA ALA A 152 3.28 1.23 11.41
C ALA A 152 3.03 1.79 10.00
N ILE A 153 3.41 3.03 9.71
CA ILE A 153 3.22 3.64 8.38
C ILE A 153 3.98 2.86 7.29
N GLY A 154 5.20 2.41 7.58
CA GLY A 154 6.09 1.75 6.60
C GLY A 154 5.79 0.28 6.30
N ASP A 155 4.66 -0.26 6.77
CA ASP A 155 4.29 -1.67 6.61
C ASP A 155 5.32 -2.72 7.10
N PHE A 156 6.13 -2.36 8.11
CA PHE A 156 7.14 -3.27 8.66
C PHE A 156 6.52 -4.30 9.62
N ILE A 157 6.95 -5.56 9.50
CA ILE A 157 6.81 -6.53 10.59
C ILE A 157 7.58 -5.99 11.80
N THR A 158 6.99 -5.99 12.98
CA THR A 158 7.59 -5.34 14.16
C THR A 158 7.75 -6.33 15.30
N ALA A 159 9.00 -6.64 15.64
CA ALA A 159 9.33 -7.38 16.86
C ALA A 159 9.56 -6.41 18.03
N VAL A 160 8.84 -6.60 19.12
CA VAL A 160 8.83 -5.72 20.29
C VAL A 160 9.62 -6.35 21.42
N TYR A 161 10.67 -5.66 21.84
CA TYR A 161 11.51 -6.01 22.99
C TYR A 161 11.14 -5.18 24.21
N ASN A 162 11.43 -5.75 25.38
CA ASN A 162 11.21 -5.12 26.68
C ASN A 162 9.78 -4.57 26.84
N PRO A 163 8.74 -5.33 26.42
CA PRO A 163 7.40 -4.79 26.19
C PRO A 163 6.74 -4.30 27.49
N LYS A 164 7.06 -4.91 28.63
CA LYS A 164 6.48 -4.57 29.93
C LYS A 164 7.52 -4.66 31.06
N SER A 165 7.28 -3.94 32.15
CA SER A 165 7.94 -4.10 33.45
C SER A 165 7.12 -3.38 34.53
N ASN A 166 7.51 -3.45 35.81
CA ASN A 166 6.80 -2.74 36.89
C ASN A 166 6.65 -1.23 36.63
N GLY A 167 7.65 -0.58 36.00
CA GLY A 167 7.59 0.84 35.64
C GLY A 167 7.07 1.12 34.22
N ARG A 168 6.92 0.07 33.40
CA ARG A 168 6.48 0.16 32.00
C ARG A 168 5.20 -0.64 31.81
N TYR A 169 4.08 -0.02 32.14
CA TYR A 169 2.76 -0.66 32.12
C TYR A 169 1.85 -0.13 31.00
N TRP A 170 2.17 1.03 30.39
CA TRP A 170 1.30 1.71 29.43
C TRP A 170 1.88 1.77 28.01
N GLN A 171 3.19 1.56 27.85
CA GLN A 171 3.91 1.74 26.57
C GLN A 171 3.41 0.76 25.50
N LEU A 172 3.12 -0.49 25.87
CA LEU A 172 2.59 -1.49 24.94
C LEU A 172 1.14 -1.18 24.53
N HIS A 173 0.31 -0.65 25.45
CA HIS A 173 -1.02 -0.12 25.11
C HIS A 173 -0.91 1.01 24.09
N ARG A 174 0.00 1.96 24.32
CA ARG A 174 0.24 3.06 23.38
C ARG A 174 0.74 2.58 22.02
N LEU A 175 1.58 1.53 21.99
CA LEU A 175 1.99 0.91 20.73
C LEU A 175 0.78 0.32 19.99
N LYS A 176 -0.08 -0.45 20.68
CA LYS A 176 -1.30 -1.03 20.10
C LYS A 176 -2.22 0.05 19.52
N GLU A 177 -2.45 1.14 20.25
CA GLU A 177 -3.25 2.29 19.78
C GLU A 177 -2.75 2.86 18.45
N ILE A 178 -1.42 3.03 18.31
CA ILE A 178 -0.82 3.58 17.10
C ILE A 178 -0.96 2.60 15.94
N PHE A 179 -0.71 1.32 16.19
CA PHE A 179 -0.84 0.30 15.15
C PHE A 179 -2.30 0.20 14.66
N ILE A 180 -3.30 0.29 15.54
CA ILE A 180 -4.73 0.24 15.15
C ILE A 180 -5.12 1.39 14.20
N GLN A 181 -4.43 2.53 14.25
CA GLN A 181 -4.71 3.65 13.35
C GLN A 181 -4.20 3.41 11.91
N GLU A 182 -3.18 2.56 11.76
CA GLU A 182 -2.45 2.36 10.49
C GLU A 182 -2.59 0.93 9.93
N ARG A 183 -3.15 0.01 10.71
CA ARG A 183 -3.29 -1.42 10.37
C ARG A 183 -4.74 -1.86 10.49
N LYS A 184 -5.08 -2.93 9.77
CA LYS A 184 -6.39 -3.55 9.88
C LYS A 184 -6.55 -4.24 11.25
N PRO A 185 -7.76 -4.26 11.82
CA PRO A 185 -8.05 -4.95 13.09
C PRO A 185 -7.63 -6.43 13.10
N ASP A 186 -7.74 -7.12 11.96
CA ASP A 186 -7.42 -8.54 11.76
C ASP A 186 -5.93 -8.82 11.53
N THR A 187 -5.06 -7.81 11.59
CA THR A 187 -3.60 -7.97 11.44
C THR A 187 -3.09 -8.98 12.47
N VAL A 188 -2.34 -9.99 12.02
CA VAL A 188 -1.87 -11.07 12.89
C VAL A 188 -0.86 -10.55 13.92
N VAL A 189 -1.06 -10.91 15.19
CA VAL A 189 -0.12 -10.67 16.28
C VAL A 189 0.24 -12.01 16.92
N GLY A 190 1.53 -12.28 17.02
CA GLY A 190 2.06 -13.43 17.74
C GLY A 190 2.87 -12.98 18.94
N TYR A 191 2.75 -13.65 20.06
CA TYR A 191 3.63 -13.39 21.20
C TYR A 191 4.07 -14.68 21.87
N VAL A 192 5.33 -14.70 22.27
CA VAL A 192 5.98 -15.88 22.85
C VAL A 192 6.62 -15.51 24.17
N ARG A 193 6.17 -16.13 25.24
CA ARG A 193 6.75 -16.01 26.57
C ARG A 193 7.77 -17.11 26.79
N GLN A 194 8.92 -16.77 27.40
CA GLN A 194 9.98 -17.73 27.74
C GLN A 194 10.45 -18.60 26.56
N ALA A 195 10.60 -17.99 25.37
CA ALA A 195 11.04 -18.69 24.16
C ALA A 195 12.34 -19.51 24.39
N GLY A 196 12.30 -20.80 24.12
CA GLY A 196 13.40 -21.75 24.32
C GLY A 196 13.68 -22.13 25.77
N ARG A 197 12.80 -21.80 26.73
CA ARG A 197 12.99 -22.07 28.16
C ARG A 197 11.84 -22.90 28.75
N MET A 198 11.99 -23.26 30.02
CA MET A 198 10.88 -23.79 30.82
C MET A 198 9.75 -22.74 30.89
N ASP A 199 8.50 -23.19 30.79
CA ASP A 199 7.29 -22.36 30.70
C ASP A 199 7.12 -21.57 29.39
N GLU A 200 7.68 -22.09 28.28
CA GLU A 200 7.43 -21.55 26.94
C GLU A 200 5.92 -21.56 26.62
N GLU A 201 5.39 -20.40 26.24
CA GLU A 201 4.00 -20.23 25.83
C GLU A 201 3.94 -19.46 24.52
N VAL A 202 3.24 -20.01 23.53
CA VAL A 202 3.12 -19.45 22.18
C VAL A 202 1.66 -19.11 21.92
N LYS A 203 1.38 -17.85 21.58
CA LYS A 203 0.04 -17.39 21.25
C LYS A 203 0.02 -16.63 19.93
N ILE A 204 -1.04 -16.85 19.16
CA ILE A 204 -1.36 -16.12 17.92
C ILE A 204 -2.78 -15.60 18.04
N THR A 205 -2.95 -14.31 17.81
CA THR A 205 -4.20 -13.55 17.89
C THR A 205 -4.20 -12.48 16.79
N THR A 206 -5.14 -11.53 16.85
CA THR A 206 -5.22 -10.37 15.97
C THR A 206 -4.83 -9.10 16.73
N LEU A 207 -4.58 -8.02 15.99
CA LEU A 207 -4.25 -6.72 16.58
C LEU A 207 -5.40 -6.17 17.42
N GLU A 208 -6.64 -6.41 17.04
CA GLU A 208 -7.82 -6.02 17.81
C GLU A 208 -7.91 -6.78 19.14
N GLU A 209 -7.82 -8.11 19.09
CA GLU A 209 -7.99 -9.01 20.23
C GLU A 209 -6.79 -9.05 21.18
N PHE A 210 -5.60 -8.67 20.71
CA PHE A 210 -4.38 -8.72 21.50
C PHE A 210 -4.46 -7.87 22.77
N ASP A 211 -4.49 -8.48 23.95
CA ASP A 211 -4.44 -7.76 25.23
C ASP A 211 -2.99 -7.56 25.69
N PRO A 212 -2.50 -6.30 25.80
CA PRO A 212 -1.19 -6.01 26.40
C PRO A 212 -1.00 -6.50 27.85
N GLU A 213 -2.08 -6.85 28.55
CA GLU A 213 -2.00 -7.43 29.89
C GLU A 213 -1.52 -8.88 29.93
N ASP A 214 -1.64 -9.63 28.83
CA ASP A 214 -1.15 -11.01 28.70
C ASP A 214 0.39 -11.13 28.58
N VAL A 215 1.09 -10.00 28.51
CA VAL A 215 2.52 -9.90 28.21
C VAL A 215 3.30 -9.52 29.47
N ASP A 216 4.43 -10.17 29.72
CA ASP A 216 5.37 -9.82 30.79
C ASP A 216 6.76 -9.45 30.23
N MET A 217 7.75 -9.30 31.11
CA MET A 217 9.12 -8.93 30.71
C MET A 217 9.89 -10.03 29.97
N PHE A 218 9.40 -11.27 29.97
CA PHE A 218 9.97 -12.45 29.30
C PHE A 218 9.26 -12.79 27.99
N THR A 219 8.37 -11.91 27.54
CA THR A 219 7.62 -12.09 26.30
C THR A 219 8.21 -11.26 25.17
N VAL A 220 8.28 -11.84 23.97
CA VAL A 220 8.50 -11.11 22.71
C VAL A 220 7.17 -11.05 21.96
N VAL A 221 6.79 -9.87 21.52
CA VAL A 221 5.60 -9.65 20.68
C VAL A 221 6.05 -9.40 19.24
N ILE A 222 5.38 -10.01 18.28
CA ILE A 222 5.59 -9.82 16.85
C ILE A 222 4.27 -9.40 16.22
N ILE A 223 4.26 -8.22 15.58
CA ILE A 223 3.11 -7.70 14.85
C ILE A 223 3.38 -7.86 13.36
N GLY A 224 2.44 -8.47 12.64
CA GLY A 224 2.52 -8.66 11.20
C GLY A 224 2.38 -7.38 10.40
N ASN A 225 2.73 -7.47 9.12
CA ASN A 225 2.42 -6.46 8.13
C ASN A 225 1.07 -6.74 7.45
N SER A 226 0.71 -5.90 6.48
CA SER A 226 -0.55 -5.99 5.73
C SER A 226 -0.78 -7.31 4.96
N GLN A 227 0.28 -8.08 4.72
CA GLN A 227 0.25 -9.36 3.99
C GLN A 227 0.29 -10.58 4.92
N SER A 228 0.47 -10.36 6.22
CA SER A 228 0.57 -11.42 7.21
C SER A 228 -0.78 -12.11 7.43
N TYR A 229 -0.78 -13.44 7.51
CA TYR A 229 -1.99 -14.22 7.76
C TYR A 229 -1.73 -15.43 8.66
N ARG A 230 -2.80 -15.93 9.28
CA ARG A 230 -2.79 -17.16 10.07
C ARG A 230 -3.25 -18.33 9.20
N TRP A 231 -2.50 -19.42 9.21
CA TRP A 231 -2.90 -20.68 8.56
C TRP A 231 -2.44 -21.87 9.41
N ASN A 232 -3.35 -22.78 9.75
CA ASN A 232 -3.09 -23.95 10.61
C ASN A 232 -2.28 -23.60 11.87
N ASP A 233 -2.74 -22.57 12.59
CA ASP A 233 -2.09 -22.07 13.81
C ASP A 233 -0.64 -21.64 13.63
N LYS A 234 -0.27 -21.25 12.40
CA LYS A 234 1.00 -20.61 12.07
C LYS A 234 0.80 -19.19 11.60
N PHE A 235 1.67 -18.32 12.07
CA PHE A 235 1.80 -16.94 11.61
C PHE A 235 2.75 -16.95 10.40
N ILE A 236 2.21 -16.61 9.23
CA ILE A 236 2.94 -16.57 7.96
C ILE A 236 2.92 -15.16 7.40
N THR A 237 4.09 -14.66 6.99
CA THR A 237 4.19 -13.53 6.09
C THR A 237 4.72 -14.01 4.74
N PRO A 238 3.94 -13.90 3.65
CA PRO A 238 4.31 -14.45 2.36
C PRO A 238 5.50 -13.70 1.75
N ARG A 239 6.31 -14.42 0.97
CA ARG A 239 7.41 -13.83 0.18
C ARG A 239 6.98 -13.22 -1.15
N GLY A 240 5.67 -13.23 -1.45
CA GLY A 240 5.09 -12.71 -2.70
C GLY A 240 4.97 -13.72 -3.84
N TYR A 241 5.72 -14.83 -3.87
CA TYR A 241 5.70 -15.81 -4.99
C TYR A 241 4.33 -16.41 -5.30
N TYR A 242 3.46 -16.55 -4.31
CA TYR A 242 2.13 -17.16 -4.45
C TYR A 242 0.99 -16.15 -4.32
N ASN A 243 1.29 -14.85 -4.18
CA ASN A 243 0.29 -13.79 -4.18
C ASN A 243 -0.20 -13.49 -5.60
N GLU A 244 0.54 -13.93 -6.61
CA GLU A 244 0.05 -14.01 -7.97
C GLU A 244 -0.80 -15.28 -8.11
N GLN A 245 -2.10 -15.16 -7.82
CA GLN A 245 -3.04 -15.81 -8.72
C GLN A 245 -2.82 -15.15 -10.09
N VAL A 246 -1.85 -15.67 -10.83
CA VAL A 246 -1.86 -15.55 -12.29
C VAL A 246 -3.15 -16.24 -12.69
N ASP A 247 -4.18 -15.44 -12.99
CA ASP A 247 -5.39 -15.92 -13.65
C ASP A 247 -4.93 -16.53 -14.99
N GLU A 248 -4.64 -17.83 -14.99
CA GLU A 248 -4.30 -18.62 -16.17
C GLU A 248 -5.48 -18.53 -17.14
N GLY A 249 -5.42 -17.56 -18.06
CA GLY A 249 -6.46 -17.29 -19.04
C GLY A 249 -6.70 -15.81 -19.37
N LYS A 250 -6.16 -14.84 -18.60
CA LYS A 250 -6.39 -13.40 -18.88
C LYS A 250 -5.23 -12.74 -19.63
N ASN A 251 -5.57 -11.93 -20.64
CA ASN A 251 -4.62 -11.06 -21.36
C ASN A 251 -3.88 -10.16 -20.35
N ILE A 252 -2.54 -10.13 -20.42
CA ILE A 252 -1.67 -9.33 -19.53
C ILE A 252 -2.11 -7.86 -19.46
N GLY A 253 -2.60 -7.30 -20.58
CA GLY A 253 -3.13 -5.94 -20.61
C GLY A 253 -4.36 -5.74 -19.72
N GLN A 254 -5.25 -6.74 -19.68
CA GLN A 254 -6.48 -6.69 -18.88
C GLN A 254 -6.17 -6.77 -17.38
N SER A 255 -5.22 -7.61 -16.98
CA SER A 255 -4.84 -7.75 -15.55
C SER A 255 -4.19 -6.48 -15.00
N ILE A 256 -3.38 -5.78 -15.80
CA ILE A 256 -2.80 -4.48 -15.45
C ILE A 256 -3.90 -3.43 -15.28
N MET A 257 -4.90 -3.40 -16.17
CA MET A 257 -6.01 -2.44 -16.06
C MET A 257 -6.88 -2.72 -14.83
N ILE A 258 -7.17 -3.99 -14.51
CA ILE A 258 -7.88 -4.38 -13.28
C ILE A 258 -7.12 -3.89 -12.04
N LYS A 259 -5.81 -4.18 -11.95
CA LYS A 259 -4.96 -3.71 -10.84
C LYS A 259 -4.99 -2.18 -10.74
N SER A 260 -4.87 -1.48 -11.87
CA SER A 260 -4.94 -0.01 -11.91
C SER A 260 -6.27 0.52 -11.35
N PHE A 261 -7.40 -0.08 -11.71
CA PHE A 261 -8.71 0.34 -11.21
C PHE A 261 -8.87 0.06 -9.71
N GLN A 262 -8.32 -1.04 -9.22
CA GLN A 262 -8.28 -1.35 -7.79
C GLN A 262 -7.44 -0.33 -7.02
N THR A 263 -6.25 0.02 -7.52
CA THR A 263 -5.39 1.06 -6.93
C THR A 263 -6.09 2.41 -6.91
N ILE A 264 -6.66 2.85 -8.04
CA ILE A 264 -7.39 4.13 -8.11
C ILE A 264 -8.53 4.14 -7.09
N ARG A 265 -9.31 3.06 -6.99
CA ARG A 265 -10.44 2.96 -6.05
C ARG A 265 -9.99 3.07 -4.59
N ALA A 266 -8.85 2.49 -4.24
CA ALA A 266 -8.30 2.55 -2.88
C ALA A 266 -7.84 3.97 -2.49
N GLU A 267 -7.46 4.79 -3.47
CA GLU A 267 -6.95 6.15 -3.26
C GLU A 267 -8.02 7.25 -3.42
N LEU A 268 -9.26 6.90 -3.78
CA LEU A 268 -10.37 7.86 -3.88
C LEU A 268 -10.67 8.53 -2.54
N LYS A 269 -10.98 9.83 -2.56
CA LYS A 269 -11.36 10.55 -1.32
C LYS A 269 -12.74 10.15 -0.83
N ASN A 270 -13.67 9.91 -1.74
CA ASN A 270 -14.99 9.36 -1.43
C ASN A 270 -15.09 7.90 -1.89
N PRO A 271 -15.07 6.92 -0.96
CA PRO A 271 -15.17 5.50 -1.30
C PRO A 271 -16.61 5.07 -1.65
N ASN A 272 -17.63 5.84 -1.26
CA ASN A 272 -19.04 5.50 -1.43
C ASN A 272 -19.63 6.21 -2.65
N VAL A 273 -19.22 5.77 -3.85
CA VAL A 273 -19.73 6.28 -5.11
C VAL A 273 -20.50 5.19 -5.85
N GLU A 274 -21.73 5.51 -6.23
CA GLU A 274 -22.62 4.62 -6.98
C GLU A 274 -22.01 4.17 -8.32
N LEU A 275 -22.32 2.95 -8.74
CA LEU A 275 -21.65 2.29 -9.87
C LEU A 275 -21.73 3.08 -11.19
N TRP A 276 -22.90 3.65 -11.48
CA TRP A 276 -23.16 4.47 -12.68
C TRP A 276 -22.27 5.71 -12.76
N ARG A 277 -21.74 6.19 -11.62
CA ARG A 277 -20.78 7.30 -11.53
C ARG A 277 -19.35 6.81 -11.34
N LEU A 278 -19.15 5.74 -10.57
CA LEU A 278 -17.85 5.17 -10.28
C LEU A 278 -17.14 4.68 -11.54
N TRP A 279 -17.87 3.99 -12.42
CA TRP A 279 -17.29 3.42 -13.63
C TRP A 279 -16.63 4.44 -14.57
N PRO A 280 -17.33 5.50 -15.05
CA PRO A 280 -16.71 6.56 -15.85
C PRO A 280 -15.61 7.32 -15.08
N MET A 281 -15.72 7.42 -13.75
CA MET A 281 -14.72 8.08 -12.91
C MET A 281 -13.39 7.31 -12.88
N LEU A 282 -13.43 5.99 -12.66
CA LEU A 282 -12.23 5.15 -12.70
C LEU A 282 -11.56 5.21 -14.08
N HIS A 283 -12.36 5.17 -15.15
CA HIS A 283 -11.90 5.32 -16.52
C HIS A 283 -11.21 6.68 -16.76
N ALA A 284 -11.82 7.78 -16.30
CA ALA A 284 -11.28 9.13 -16.45
C ALA A 284 -9.96 9.31 -15.68
N ILE A 285 -9.90 8.87 -14.42
CA ILE A 285 -8.67 8.92 -13.61
C ILE A 285 -7.59 8.04 -14.24
N HIS A 286 -7.92 6.81 -14.63
CA HIS A 286 -6.95 5.90 -15.25
C HIS A 286 -6.32 6.49 -16.53
N THR A 287 -7.14 7.14 -17.35
CA THR A 287 -6.70 7.73 -18.62
C THR A 287 -5.81 8.96 -18.43
N THR A 288 -5.93 9.65 -17.30
CA THR A 288 -5.26 10.94 -17.05
C THR A 288 -4.22 10.90 -15.95
N ALA A 289 -4.20 9.83 -15.15
CA ALA A 289 -3.52 9.75 -13.86
C ALA A 289 -3.83 10.95 -12.94
N ASP A 290 -5.06 11.49 -13.01
CA ASP A 290 -5.44 12.73 -12.33
C ASP A 290 -6.70 12.55 -11.46
N PHE A 291 -6.51 12.53 -10.15
CA PHE A 291 -7.61 12.42 -9.17
C PHE A 291 -8.49 13.69 -9.09
N GLU A 292 -8.15 14.81 -9.73
CA GLU A 292 -9.10 15.92 -9.86
C GLU A 292 -10.37 15.51 -10.62
N MET A 293 -10.34 14.45 -11.42
CA MET A 293 -11.53 13.93 -12.10
C MET A 293 -12.64 13.54 -11.13
N GLU A 294 -12.34 13.22 -9.87
CA GLU A 294 -13.35 12.98 -8.82
C GLU A 294 -14.27 14.20 -8.62
N LYS A 295 -13.72 15.41 -8.77
CA LYS A 295 -14.44 16.68 -8.66
C LYS A 295 -15.01 17.15 -10.00
N LEU A 296 -14.23 16.97 -11.07
CA LEU A 296 -14.57 17.54 -12.38
C LEU A 296 -15.56 16.69 -13.16
N LEU A 297 -15.64 15.39 -12.91
CA LEU A 297 -16.62 14.54 -13.60
C LEU A 297 -18.04 14.91 -13.16
N TRP A 298 -18.85 15.36 -14.11
CA TRP A 298 -20.24 15.74 -13.93
C TRP A 298 -21.13 14.87 -14.80
N LEU A 299 -22.21 14.32 -14.24
CA LEU A 299 -23.16 13.49 -14.98
C LEU A 299 -24.58 13.83 -14.52
N ASP A 300 -25.56 13.65 -15.40
CA ASP A 300 -26.94 13.48 -14.95
C ASP A 300 -27.10 12.16 -14.16
N ASP A 301 -28.12 12.09 -13.31
CA ASP A 301 -28.42 10.89 -12.54
C ASP A 301 -28.62 9.67 -13.45
N MET A 302 -27.87 8.60 -13.16
CA MET A 302 -27.86 7.34 -13.91
C MET A 302 -27.48 7.51 -15.39
N ALA A 303 -26.78 8.59 -15.79
CA ALA A 303 -26.51 8.87 -17.20
C ALA A 303 -25.78 7.71 -17.91
N THR A 304 -24.75 7.14 -17.29
CA THR A 304 -23.97 6.03 -17.86
C THR A 304 -24.85 4.81 -18.14
N GLU A 305 -25.65 4.40 -17.15
CA GLU A 305 -26.58 3.27 -17.27
C GLU A 305 -27.65 3.52 -18.33
N LYS A 306 -28.31 4.69 -18.31
CA LYS A 306 -29.31 5.07 -19.31
C LYS A 306 -28.75 5.06 -20.73
N LEU A 307 -27.50 5.51 -20.91
CA LEU A 307 -26.85 5.51 -22.21
C LEU A 307 -26.44 4.11 -22.65
N PHE A 308 -25.97 3.27 -21.72
CA PHE A 308 -25.68 1.87 -22.00
C PHE A 308 -26.94 1.07 -22.35
N ASP A 309 -28.06 1.28 -21.67
CA ASP A 309 -29.34 0.65 -22.00
C ASP A 309 -29.81 1.01 -23.41
N LYS A 310 -29.65 2.27 -23.80
CA LYS A 310 -29.92 2.76 -25.16
C LYS A 310 -28.99 2.14 -26.20
N VAL A 311 -27.75 1.84 -25.84
CA VAL A 311 -26.83 1.08 -26.70
C VAL A 311 -27.31 -0.37 -26.83
N LYS A 312 -27.58 -1.04 -25.71
CA LYS A 312 -27.98 -2.45 -25.63
C LYS A 312 -29.29 -2.74 -26.37
N ASN A 313 -30.25 -1.82 -26.31
CA ASN A 313 -31.54 -1.96 -27.01
C ASN A 313 -31.51 -1.48 -28.48
N GLY A 314 -30.33 -1.09 -28.99
CA GLY A 314 -30.13 -0.67 -30.37
C GLY A 314 -30.72 0.71 -30.68
N ARG A 315 -31.04 1.52 -29.66
CA ARG A 315 -31.50 2.90 -29.83
C ARG A 315 -30.35 3.85 -30.13
N ILE A 316 -29.14 3.61 -29.64
CA ILE A 316 -27.91 4.25 -30.10
C ILE A 316 -27.21 3.33 -31.10
N LYS A 317 -27.04 3.79 -32.33
CA LYS A 317 -26.31 3.05 -33.40
C LYS A 317 -25.13 3.83 -33.97
N VAL A 318 -25.10 5.14 -33.74
CA VAL A 318 -24.12 6.02 -34.36
C VAL A 318 -23.54 6.95 -33.29
N ILE A 319 -22.21 7.07 -33.29
CA ILE A 319 -21.46 8.02 -32.46
C ILE A 319 -20.86 9.08 -33.38
N ILE A 320 -21.23 10.35 -33.16
CA ILE A 320 -20.68 11.49 -33.89
C ILE A 320 -19.67 12.22 -33.00
N THR A 321 -18.48 12.45 -33.55
CA THR A 321 -17.37 13.08 -32.84
C THR A 321 -16.98 14.41 -33.49
N ASP A 322 -16.61 15.39 -32.66
CA ASP A 322 -16.17 16.71 -33.11
C ASP A 322 -14.82 16.69 -33.85
N VAL A 323 -13.92 15.78 -33.45
CA VAL A 323 -12.60 15.58 -34.05
C VAL A 323 -12.27 14.10 -34.21
N SER A 324 -11.48 13.77 -35.23
CA SER A 324 -11.12 12.39 -35.56
C SER A 324 -10.34 11.67 -34.44
N MET A 325 -9.66 12.40 -33.57
CA MET A 325 -8.92 11.82 -32.44
C MET A 325 -9.84 11.19 -31.39
N VAL A 326 -11.06 11.71 -31.21
CA VAL A 326 -12.06 11.08 -30.33
C VAL A 326 -12.50 9.75 -30.94
N ALA A 327 -12.85 9.75 -32.24
CA ALA A 327 -13.24 8.54 -32.95
C ALA A 327 -12.15 7.45 -32.90
N ALA A 328 -10.89 7.82 -33.10
CA ALA A 328 -9.75 6.91 -33.03
C ALA A 328 -9.51 6.31 -31.63
N GLY A 329 -9.94 6.99 -30.57
CA GLY A 329 -9.79 6.52 -29.19
C GLY A 329 -10.92 5.60 -28.72
N ILE A 330 -12.01 5.46 -29.48
CA ILE A 330 -13.11 4.55 -29.14
C ILE A 330 -12.72 3.12 -29.55
N ARG A 331 -12.93 2.15 -28.64
CA ARG A 331 -12.47 0.76 -28.80
C ARG A 331 -13.18 0.09 -29.98
N LYS A 332 -12.42 -0.32 -30.99
CA LYS A 332 -12.94 -1.03 -32.18
C LYS A 332 -13.69 -2.31 -31.82
N GLY A 333 -13.15 -3.11 -30.90
CA GLY A 333 -13.81 -4.34 -30.43
C GLY A 333 -15.19 -4.08 -29.81
N ALA A 334 -15.34 -2.98 -29.06
CA ALA A 334 -16.64 -2.58 -28.51
C ALA A 334 -17.62 -2.12 -29.61
N LEU A 335 -17.15 -1.36 -30.59
CA LEU A 335 -17.96 -0.92 -31.73
C LEU A 335 -18.47 -2.10 -32.55
N GLU A 336 -17.59 -3.05 -32.89
CA GLU A 336 -17.93 -4.27 -33.65
C GLU A 336 -18.92 -5.16 -32.86
N ARG A 337 -18.64 -5.39 -31.58
CA ARG A 337 -19.48 -6.20 -30.68
C ARG A 337 -20.89 -5.65 -30.53
N LEU A 338 -21.04 -4.32 -30.51
CA LEU A 338 -22.31 -3.64 -30.29
C LEU A 338 -22.98 -3.18 -31.60
N GLY A 339 -22.33 -3.38 -32.75
CA GLY A 339 -22.84 -2.93 -34.05
C GLY A 339 -23.00 -1.41 -34.14
N ILE A 340 -22.08 -0.66 -33.54
CA ILE A 340 -22.09 0.80 -33.50
C ILE A 340 -21.10 1.36 -34.51
N GLU A 341 -21.52 2.37 -35.26
CA GLU A 341 -20.66 3.11 -36.17
C GLU A 341 -20.18 4.42 -35.54
N VAL A 342 -18.96 4.85 -35.86
CA VAL A 342 -18.37 6.10 -35.38
C VAL A 342 -17.91 6.96 -36.54
N TYR A 343 -18.31 8.24 -36.55
CA TYR A 343 -17.96 9.19 -37.59
C TYR A 343 -17.40 10.50 -37.04
N SER A 344 -16.55 11.13 -37.84
CA SER A 344 -16.10 12.50 -37.64
C SER A 344 -16.09 13.23 -38.98
N TYR A 345 -16.83 14.35 -39.04
CA TYR A 345 -17.00 15.14 -40.25
C TYR A 345 -15.99 16.30 -40.37
N ILE A 346 -15.04 16.41 -39.43
CA ILE A 346 -14.09 17.53 -39.37
C ILE A 346 -13.23 17.66 -40.64
N ASN A 347 -13.01 16.55 -41.35
CA ASN A 347 -12.24 16.47 -42.59
C ASN A 347 -13.10 16.22 -43.84
N ASP A 348 -14.44 16.26 -43.71
CA ASP A 348 -15.35 16.13 -44.87
C ASP A 348 -15.22 17.38 -45.77
N PHE A 349 -15.09 17.17 -47.07
CA PHE A 349 -14.95 18.26 -48.05
C PHE A 349 -16.18 19.18 -48.06
N ARG A 350 -17.39 18.62 -47.86
CA ARG A 350 -18.64 19.38 -47.73
C ARG A 350 -18.56 20.35 -46.55
N GLY A 351 -17.89 19.93 -45.47
CA GLY A 351 -17.76 20.69 -44.23
C GLY A 351 -16.81 21.86 -44.37
N ALA A 352 -15.72 21.67 -45.12
CA ALA A 352 -14.77 22.73 -45.42
C ALA A 352 -15.40 23.85 -46.26
N GLU A 353 -16.27 23.52 -47.21
CA GLU A 353 -17.01 24.50 -48.01
C GLU A 353 -18.06 25.22 -47.16
N MET A 354 -18.88 24.49 -46.41
CA MET A 354 -19.90 25.06 -45.52
C MET A 354 -19.30 26.02 -44.47
N ALA A 355 -18.15 25.65 -43.89
CA ALA A 355 -17.44 26.48 -42.92
C ALA A 355 -17.04 27.84 -43.51
N LYS A 356 -16.56 27.87 -44.76
CA LYS A 356 -16.21 29.10 -45.47
C LYS A 356 -17.45 29.94 -45.79
N THR A 357 -18.46 29.32 -46.39
CA THR A 357 -19.67 30.02 -46.86
C THR A 357 -20.46 30.64 -45.71
N LEU A 358 -20.56 29.93 -44.58
CA LEU A 358 -21.34 30.37 -43.43
C LEU A 358 -20.50 31.09 -42.36
N ASN A 359 -19.19 31.24 -42.59
CA ASN A 359 -18.22 31.81 -41.65
C ASN A 359 -18.30 31.18 -40.24
N ILE A 360 -18.30 29.84 -40.20
CA ILE A 360 -18.31 29.03 -38.98
C ILE A 360 -17.07 28.13 -38.93
N THR A 361 -16.76 27.52 -37.78
CA THR A 361 -15.64 26.58 -37.71
C THR A 361 -15.94 25.27 -38.45
N ARG A 362 -14.91 24.58 -38.92
CA ARG A 362 -15.06 23.22 -39.52
C ARG A 362 -15.76 22.24 -38.60
N ALA A 363 -15.56 22.37 -37.29
CA ALA A 363 -16.22 21.52 -36.31
C ALA A 363 -17.72 21.82 -36.21
N GLN A 364 -18.14 23.09 -36.30
CA GLN A 364 -19.56 23.45 -36.39
C GLN A 364 -20.20 22.92 -37.68
N ALA A 365 -19.54 23.11 -38.83
CA ALA A 365 -19.99 22.59 -40.11
C ALA A 365 -20.13 21.05 -40.07
N GLY A 366 -19.18 20.36 -39.43
CA GLY A 366 -19.24 18.91 -39.23
C GLY A 366 -20.47 18.45 -38.44
N ILE A 367 -20.90 19.19 -37.42
CA ILE A 367 -22.14 18.87 -36.68
C ILE A 367 -23.38 19.05 -37.56
N ARG A 368 -23.42 20.08 -38.40
CA ARG A 368 -24.54 20.29 -39.33
C ARG A 368 -24.64 19.17 -40.36
N LEU A 369 -23.52 18.78 -40.97
CA LEU A 369 -23.47 17.66 -41.91
C LEU A 369 -23.86 16.33 -41.28
N ALA A 370 -23.40 16.08 -40.05
CA ALA A 370 -23.80 14.89 -39.32
C ALA A 370 -25.32 14.79 -39.15
N LEU A 371 -26.01 15.91 -38.98
CA LEU A 371 -27.48 15.95 -38.86
C LEU A 371 -28.20 15.88 -40.20
N GLU A 372 -27.55 16.22 -41.31
CA GLU A 372 -28.05 15.96 -42.66
C GLU A 372 -28.02 14.45 -42.96
N ASP A 373 -26.90 13.79 -42.65
CA ASP A 373 -26.71 12.36 -42.89
C ASP A 373 -27.47 11.50 -41.85
N TYR A 374 -27.59 11.98 -40.60
CA TYR A 374 -28.28 11.31 -39.48
C TYR A 374 -29.32 12.25 -38.82
N PRO A 375 -30.51 12.42 -39.43
CA PRO A 375 -31.57 13.25 -38.88
C PRO A 375 -32.18 12.66 -37.59
N GLU A 376 -33.07 13.41 -36.96
CA GLU A 376 -33.75 13.02 -35.72
C GLU A 376 -34.37 11.60 -35.80
N GLY A 377 -34.29 10.85 -34.68
CA GLY A 377 -34.78 9.48 -34.60
C GLY A 377 -33.78 8.41 -35.08
N LYS A 378 -32.60 8.80 -35.59
CA LYS A 378 -31.53 7.86 -36.00
C LYS A 378 -30.62 7.37 -34.88
N GLY A 379 -30.87 7.79 -33.63
CA GLY A 379 -30.19 7.16 -32.50
C GLY A 379 -28.73 7.57 -32.35
N VAL A 380 -28.48 8.88 -32.23
CA VAL A 380 -27.12 9.45 -32.27
C VAL A 380 -26.63 9.85 -30.88
N LEU A 381 -25.44 9.38 -30.52
CA LEU A 381 -24.66 9.86 -29.37
C LEU A 381 -23.60 10.85 -29.87
N PHE A 382 -23.55 12.05 -29.31
CA PHE A 382 -22.51 13.03 -29.65
C PHE A 382 -21.39 13.02 -28.61
N ALA A 383 -20.13 13.04 -29.06
CA ALA A 383 -18.95 13.10 -28.21
C ALA A 383 -18.01 14.25 -28.61
N PHE A 384 -17.69 15.12 -27.66
CA PHE A 384 -16.88 16.33 -27.88
C PHE A 384 -15.61 16.29 -27.05
N GLY A 385 -14.44 16.25 -27.70
CA GLY A 385 -13.14 16.19 -27.04
C GLY A 385 -12.29 17.45 -27.16
N ASN A 386 -12.60 18.34 -28.11
CA ASN A 386 -11.72 19.47 -28.41
C ASN A 386 -12.45 20.78 -28.73
N ALA A 387 -13.49 20.76 -29.56
CA ALA A 387 -14.10 21.95 -30.14
C ALA A 387 -15.33 22.44 -29.34
N PRO A 388 -15.20 23.44 -28.43
CA PRO A 388 -16.34 24.00 -27.72
C PRO A 388 -17.37 24.62 -28.68
N THR A 389 -16.92 25.15 -29.82
CA THR A 389 -17.80 25.71 -30.85
C THR A 389 -18.74 24.65 -31.44
N ALA A 390 -18.27 23.40 -31.62
CA ALA A 390 -19.10 22.32 -32.13
C ALA A 390 -20.18 21.92 -31.11
N MET A 391 -19.81 21.90 -29.84
CA MET A 391 -20.75 21.65 -28.75
C MET A 391 -21.82 22.75 -28.67
N LEU A 392 -21.43 24.03 -28.76
CA LEU A 392 -22.36 25.15 -28.80
C LEU A 392 -23.29 25.11 -30.02
N GLU A 393 -22.78 24.70 -31.18
CA GLU A 393 -23.59 24.51 -32.39
C GLU A 393 -24.67 23.44 -32.19
N LEU A 394 -24.31 22.28 -31.62
CA LEU A 394 -25.31 21.27 -31.26
C LEU A 394 -26.37 21.85 -30.32
N CYS A 395 -25.96 22.63 -29.30
CA CYS A 395 -26.90 23.26 -28.38
C CYS A 395 -27.89 24.19 -29.10
N ASP A 396 -27.42 25.02 -30.03
CA ASP A 396 -28.26 25.92 -30.82
C ASP A 396 -29.26 25.14 -31.69
N LEU A 397 -28.81 24.05 -32.33
CA LEU A 397 -29.66 23.20 -33.16
C LEU A 397 -30.73 22.46 -32.36
N ILE A 398 -30.41 21.97 -31.16
CA ILE A 398 -31.39 21.37 -30.24
C ILE A 398 -32.45 22.41 -29.86
N ARG A 399 -32.05 23.64 -29.50
CA ARG A 399 -32.99 24.71 -29.14
C ARG A 399 -33.91 25.12 -30.29
N LYS A 400 -33.43 25.03 -31.53
CA LYS A 400 -34.20 25.29 -32.75
C LYS A 400 -35.09 24.11 -33.17
N GLY A 401 -35.13 23.03 -32.39
CA GLY A 401 -35.91 21.83 -32.71
C GLY A 401 -35.43 21.12 -33.97
N LYS A 402 -34.13 21.22 -34.30
CA LYS A 402 -33.54 20.58 -35.49
C LYS A 402 -33.02 19.18 -35.21
N CYS A 403 -32.76 18.84 -33.95
CA CYS A 403 -32.35 17.50 -33.55
C CYS A 403 -32.63 17.24 -32.06
N MET A 404 -32.70 15.96 -31.71
CA MET A 404 -32.76 15.47 -30.33
C MET A 404 -31.80 14.27 -30.20
N PRO A 405 -30.57 14.46 -29.69
CA PRO A 405 -29.61 13.37 -29.55
C PRO A 405 -30.01 12.42 -28.42
N GLU A 406 -29.54 11.17 -28.52
CA GLU A 406 -29.78 10.16 -27.49
C GLU A 406 -28.91 10.36 -26.25
N GLY A 407 -27.80 11.08 -26.39
CA GLY A 407 -26.92 11.47 -25.31
C GLY A 407 -25.82 12.43 -25.75
N ILE A 408 -25.14 13.03 -24.78
CA ILE A 408 -23.98 13.90 -25.02
C ILE A 408 -22.83 13.54 -24.07
N VAL A 409 -21.66 13.25 -24.62
CA VAL A 409 -20.39 13.17 -23.89
C VAL A 409 -19.57 14.41 -24.19
N GLY A 410 -19.15 15.15 -23.17
CA GLY A 410 -18.52 16.46 -23.33
C GLY A 410 -17.29 16.67 -22.47
N ALA A 411 -16.13 16.58 -23.09
CA ALA A 411 -14.85 16.94 -22.50
C ALA A 411 -14.02 17.89 -23.40
N PRO A 412 -14.58 18.97 -23.98
CA PRO A 412 -13.75 19.94 -24.70
C PRO A 412 -12.73 20.55 -23.74
N VAL A 413 -11.49 20.69 -24.22
CA VAL A 413 -10.36 21.28 -23.48
C VAL A 413 -9.99 22.62 -24.10
N GLY A 414 -9.55 23.57 -23.28
CA GLY A 414 -9.06 24.86 -23.75
C GLY A 414 -9.45 26.01 -22.84
N PHE A 415 -9.32 27.23 -23.36
CA PHE A 415 -9.39 28.45 -22.56
C PHE A 415 -10.52 29.40 -22.95
N VAL A 416 -11.07 29.26 -24.16
CA VAL A 416 -12.09 30.17 -24.71
C VAL A 416 -13.35 29.37 -25.01
N HIS A 417 -14.49 29.80 -24.46
CA HIS A 417 -15.82 29.20 -24.64
C HIS A 417 -16.00 27.75 -24.13
N VAL A 418 -15.02 27.19 -23.41
CA VAL A 418 -15.03 25.79 -22.97
C VAL A 418 -15.98 25.56 -21.81
N GLU A 419 -15.95 26.41 -20.80
CA GLU A 419 -16.83 26.30 -19.63
C GLU A 419 -18.27 26.63 -20.03
N GLU A 420 -18.43 27.66 -20.87
CA GLU A 420 -19.70 28.10 -21.41
C GLU A 420 -20.37 27.02 -22.27
N SER A 421 -19.61 26.30 -23.10
CA SER A 421 -20.18 25.21 -23.92
C SER A 421 -20.70 24.07 -23.04
N LYS A 422 -19.97 23.72 -21.97
CA LYS A 422 -20.38 22.68 -21.02
C LYS A 422 -21.61 23.11 -20.23
N HIS A 423 -21.65 24.36 -19.77
CA HIS A 423 -22.83 24.92 -19.10
C HIS A 423 -24.06 24.99 -20.02
N ALA A 424 -23.89 25.31 -21.29
CA ALA A 424 -24.97 25.29 -22.27
C ALA A 424 -25.58 23.89 -22.40
N VAL A 425 -24.75 22.84 -22.48
CA VAL A 425 -25.22 21.44 -22.53
C VAL A 425 -25.98 21.03 -21.26
N LYS A 426 -25.55 21.50 -20.08
CA LYS A 426 -26.23 21.21 -18.81
C LYS A 426 -27.69 21.67 -18.79
N SER A 427 -28.05 22.71 -19.55
CA SER A 427 -29.42 23.24 -19.59
C SER A 427 -30.48 22.26 -20.14
N PHE A 428 -30.08 21.25 -20.94
CA PHE A 428 -31.02 20.31 -21.56
C PHE A 428 -31.41 19.14 -20.65
N ARG A 429 -32.53 19.24 -19.92
CA ARG A 429 -32.91 18.22 -18.92
C ARG A 429 -33.29 16.84 -19.46
N ASN A 430 -33.66 16.75 -20.75
CA ASN A 430 -34.21 15.51 -21.34
C ASN A 430 -33.17 14.66 -22.08
N ILE A 431 -31.90 15.10 -22.12
CA ILE A 431 -30.82 14.44 -22.84
C ILE A 431 -29.78 14.01 -21.80
N PRO A 432 -29.59 12.70 -21.56
CA PRO A 432 -28.57 12.21 -20.63
C PRO A 432 -27.18 12.64 -21.08
N LYS A 433 -26.38 13.17 -20.15
CA LYS A 433 -25.04 13.65 -20.49
C LYS A 433 -23.97 13.34 -19.44
N ILE A 434 -22.73 13.21 -19.93
CA ILE A 434 -21.51 12.98 -19.15
C ILE A 434 -20.49 14.05 -19.55
N LEU A 435 -20.07 14.89 -18.61
CA LEU A 435 -19.23 16.06 -18.84
C LEU A 435 -18.01 16.07 -17.92
N ILE A 436 -16.94 16.75 -18.36
CA ILE A 436 -15.82 17.14 -17.49
C ILE A 436 -15.91 18.64 -17.26
N ASP A 437 -16.21 19.09 -16.04
CA ASP A 437 -16.34 20.48 -15.68
C ASP A 437 -15.02 21.27 -15.76
N GLY A 438 -15.15 22.60 -15.77
CA GLY A 438 -14.01 23.52 -15.89
C GLY A 438 -13.38 23.48 -17.29
N ARG A 439 -12.08 23.75 -17.36
CA ARG A 439 -11.33 23.87 -18.61
C ARG A 439 -10.60 22.60 -19.05
N LYS A 440 -10.49 21.62 -18.15
CA LYS A 440 -9.89 20.31 -18.44
C LYS A 440 -10.80 19.49 -19.34
N GLY A 441 -10.20 18.55 -20.04
CA GLY A 441 -10.85 17.72 -21.04
C GLY A 441 -9.82 17.11 -21.98
N GLY A 442 -10.25 16.77 -23.17
CA GLY A 442 -9.41 16.27 -24.24
C GLY A 442 -10.09 15.15 -25.00
N SER A 443 -9.57 14.88 -26.20
CA SER A 443 -10.06 13.79 -27.05
C SER A 443 -9.94 12.42 -26.37
N ASN A 444 -8.87 12.21 -25.59
CA ASN A 444 -8.67 11.00 -24.78
C ASN A 444 -9.76 10.82 -23.73
N LEU A 445 -10.12 11.88 -22.98
CA LEU A 445 -11.18 11.83 -21.99
C LEU A 445 -12.55 11.59 -22.63
N ALA A 446 -12.89 12.30 -23.71
CA ALA A 446 -14.15 12.09 -24.40
C ALA A 446 -14.28 10.65 -24.93
N ALA A 447 -13.24 10.12 -25.56
CA ALA A 447 -13.22 8.74 -26.03
C ALA A 447 -13.31 7.73 -24.88
N THR A 448 -12.59 7.95 -23.79
CA THR A 448 -12.63 7.10 -22.60
C THR A 448 -14.01 7.08 -21.94
N LEU A 449 -14.69 8.22 -21.85
CA LEU A 449 -16.05 8.29 -21.30
C LEU A 449 -17.05 7.57 -22.21
N VAL A 450 -16.92 7.70 -23.53
CA VAL A 450 -17.68 6.86 -24.47
C VAL A 450 -17.40 5.38 -24.24
N ASN A 451 -16.13 4.98 -24.14
CA ASN A 451 -15.77 3.59 -23.87
C ASN A 451 -16.38 3.08 -22.56
N SER A 452 -16.44 3.92 -21.51
CA SER A 452 -17.06 3.55 -20.23
C SER A 452 -18.56 3.27 -20.37
N ILE A 453 -19.26 3.97 -21.26
CA ILE A 453 -20.65 3.67 -21.60
C ILE A 453 -20.72 2.31 -22.29
N LEU A 454 -19.90 2.07 -23.32
CA LEU A 454 -19.92 0.85 -24.15
C LEU A 454 -19.51 -0.43 -23.38
N THR A 455 -18.91 -0.27 -22.21
CA THR A 455 -18.48 -1.39 -21.35
C THR A 455 -19.08 -1.30 -19.94
N TYR A 456 -20.26 -0.69 -19.79
CA TYR A 456 -20.88 -0.55 -18.47
C TYR A 456 -21.31 -1.88 -17.85
N ASP A 457 -21.56 -2.92 -18.64
CA ASP A 457 -21.79 -4.29 -18.16
C ASP A 457 -20.58 -4.90 -17.44
N ASP A 458 -19.37 -4.36 -17.65
CA ASP A 458 -18.16 -4.76 -16.96
C ASP A 458 -17.97 -4.05 -15.60
N ALA A 459 -18.86 -3.11 -15.25
CA ALA A 459 -18.73 -2.27 -14.07
C ALA A 459 -18.96 -3.04 -12.76
N GLU A 460 -20.03 -3.84 -12.68
CA GLU A 460 -20.38 -4.60 -11.48
C GLU A 460 -19.27 -5.57 -11.05
N PRO A 461 -18.68 -6.40 -11.94
CA PRO A 461 -17.55 -7.23 -11.56
C PRO A 461 -16.22 -6.47 -11.46
N LEU A 462 -16.19 -5.17 -11.78
CA LEU A 462 -15.01 -4.33 -11.89
C LEU A 462 -13.93 -4.93 -12.80
N LYS A 463 -14.34 -5.43 -13.97
CA LYS A 463 -13.47 -6.15 -14.93
C LYS A 463 -13.26 -5.36 -16.23
N PRO A 464 -12.53 -4.24 -16.21
CA PRO A 464 -12.29 -3.47 -17.42
C PRO A 464 -11.45 -4.25 -18.43
N GLY A 465 -11.41 -3.76 -19.67
CA GLY A 465 -10.42 -4.18 -20.66
C GLY A 465 -10.76 -5.43 -21.48
N ARG A 466 -12.04 -5.83 -21.53
CA ARG A 466 -12.53 -6.95 -22.37
C ARG A 466 -12.27 -6.74 -23.88
N ASP A 467 -12.28 -5.48 -24.32
CA ASP A 467 -12.11 -5.09 -25.73
C ASP A 467 -10.73 -4.41 -25.99
N LEU A 468 -9.70 -4.79 -25.21
CA LEU A 468 -8.30 -4.32 -25.35
C LEU A 468 -7.48 -5.16 -26.33
#